data_AF-A0A7V4HT76-F1
#
_entry.id   AF-A0A7V4HT76-F1
#
_cell.length_a   1.000
_cell.length_b   1.000
_cell.length_c   1.000
_cell.angle_alpha   90.00
_cell.angle_beta   90.00
_cell.angle_gamma   90.00
#
_symmetry.space_group_name_H-M   'P 1'
#
loop_
_entity.id
_entity.type
_entity.pdbx_description
1 polymer ?
#
loop_
_entity_poly.entity_id
_entity_poly.type
_entity_poly.pdbx_seq_one_letter_code
_entity_poly.pdbx_strand_id
1 'polypeptide(L)'
;MSTPWISSATRLHRDQRGVISILSVFAVLMLTAVLGMVMNVGRQIDGKIRLQNAADAAAYSGGVMVARALNVLAFSNHLLSEVMALTALMREGRDQQSDKYVPQILSAWETAGRIFQKSPFPKFQRLGRAILQQAPLEQELADAFSAWAKATSELILPTLELILEQEMIPEFERAVVRAYPDMAQQAALEAALANGRPDHGRGDLCGVVWRTGGNVTPVGGAGEAFRGTIPAIDPSDPSHADRQSEARNQRDRLASQYVARWNNEVLQFFDRRARMCQYAVLWRNFVDGQRFPPCGQLKQVLADYDHNLPHLIRTPRRDIPDGAINQHLDDEFTWVGVAYWNKLPDFAPRIFFNPMPASSVAFAQVRVFVPHRRLVWRHYVPGSEEFGGMPGHFPPLPPPGSGDTPPPPSTASESWDVGRQPGVSERWDLLNQHWVAQLVPATNAWIPLILQQPPQVPGVNAQQYQLPQVALPMDQILRINTH
;
A
#
# COMPACT_ATOMS: atom_id res chain seq x y z
N MET A 1 -76.42 -70.54 47.55
CA MET A 1 -74.96 -70.63 47.27
C MET A 1 -74.77 -70.60 45.76
N SER A 2 -74.47 -69.42 45.20
CA SER A 2 -74.02 -69.23 43.82
C SER A 2 -73.36 -67.85 43.71
N THR A 3 -72.13 -67.84 43.21
CA THR A 3 -71.15 -66.75 43.24
C THR A 3 -71.25 -65.85 41.99
N PRO A 4 -71.38 -64.51 42.13
CA PRO A 4 -71.34 -63.60 40.99
C PRO A 4 -70.08 -62.71 41.06
N TRP A 5 -68.90 -63.23 40.69
CA TRP A 5 -67.65 -62.44 40.76
C TRP A 5 -66.70 -62.58 39.55
N ILE A 6 -67.14 -63.15 38.41
CA ILE A 6 -66.23 -63.38 37.26
C ILE A 6 -66.52 -62.48 36.04
N SER A 7 -67.61 -61.70 36.00
CA SER A 7 -67.98 -60.93 34.80
C SER A 7 -67.37 -59.53 34.65
N SER A 8 -66.48 -59.09 35.54
CA SER A 8 -65.88 -57.73 35.49
C SER A 8 -64.47 -57.64 34.90
N ALA A 9 -63.77 -58.76 34.69
CA ALA A 9 -62.39 -58.74 34.19
C ALA A 9 -62.27 -58.63 32.65
N THR A 10 -63.32 -58.94 31.89
CA THR A 10 -63.30 -58.89 30.41
C THR A 10 -63.76 -57.55 29.82
N ARG A 11 -64.25 -56.60 30.62
CA ARG A 11 -64.61 -55.25 30.15
C ARG A 11 -63.50 -54.20 30.27
N LEU A 12 -62.39 -54.50 30.94
CA LEU A 12 -61.24 -53.59 31.00
C LEU A 12 -60.39 -53.60 29.71
N HIS A 13 -60.60 -54.60 28.84
CA HIS A 13 -59.84 -54.77 27.59
C HIS A 13 -60.40 -53.99 26.38
N ARG A 14 -61.38 -53.10 26.59
CA ARG A 14 -62.01 -52.33 25.51
C ARG A 14 -61.97 -50.81 25.73
N ASP A 15 -61.12 -50.32 26.62
CA ASP A 15 -60.91 -48.89 26.83
C ASP A 15 -59.63 -48.42 26.10
N GLN A 16 -59.77 -48.09 24.82
CA GLN A 16 -58.69 -47.53 24.00
C GLN A 16 -58.32 -46.08 24.39
N ARG A 17 -59.02 -45.46 25.36
CA ARG A 17 -58.75 -44.07 25.79
C ARG A 17 -57.41 -43.90 26.49
N GLY A 18 -56.93 -44.92 27.23
CA GLY A 18 -55.62 -44.87 27.89
C GLY A 18 -54.43 -44.93 26.92
N VAL A 19 -54.58 -45.65 25.81
CA VAL A 19 -53.53 -45.80 24.78
C VAL A 19 -53.30 -44.48 24.04
N ILE A 20 -54.37 -43.72 23.76
CA ILE A 20 -54.27 -42.40 23.12
C ILE A 20 -53.48 -41.44 24.01
N SER A 21 -53.69 -41.47 25.34
CA SER A 21 -52.95 -40.61 26.27
C SER A 21 -51.44 -40.89 26.32
N ILE A 22 -51.03 -42.16 26.27
CA ILE A 22 -49.60 -42.54 26.30
C ILE A 22 -48.91 -42.12 25.00
N LEU A 23 -49.58 -42.34 23.86
CA LEU A 23 -49.06 -41.93 22.55
C LEU A 23 -48.91 -40.40 22.45
N SER A 24 -49.88 -39.63 22.97
CA SER A 24 -49.78 -38.17 22.98
C SER A 24 -48.63 -37.66 23.83
N VAL A 25 -48.40 -38.23 25.03
CA VAL A 25 -47.26 -37.84 25.88
C VAL A 25 -45.94 -38.17 25.19
N PHE A 26 -45.84 -39.37 24.60
CA PHE A 26 -44.64 -39.77 23.86
C PHE A 26 -44.38 -38.85 22.66
N ALA A 27 -45.42 -38.50 21.90
CA ALA A 27 -45.32 -37.58 20.77
C ALA A 27 -44.85 -36.19 21.21
N VAL A 28 -45.40 -35.65 22.31
CA VAL A 28 -44.98 -34.35 22.87
C VAL A 28 -43.53 -34.40 23.34
N LEU A 29 -43.09 -35.49 23.99
CA LEU A 29 -41.69 -35.67 24.40
C LEU A 29 -40.75 -35.75 23.20
N MET A 30 -41.12 -36.51 22.16
CA MET A 30 -40.35 -36.62 20.93
C MET A 30 -40.25 -35.27 20.21
N LEU A 31 -41.35 -34.54 20.09
CA LEU A 31 -41.36 -33.20 19.50
C LEU A 31 -40.47 -32.23 20.30
N THR A 32 -40.53 -32.28 21.63
CA THR A 32 -39.69 -31.46 22.50
C THR A 32 -38.21 -31.79 22.33
N ALA A 33 -37.86 -33.08 22.20
CA ALA A 33 -36.49 -33.51 21.94
C ALA A 33 -35.98 -33.02 20.58
N VAL A 34 -36.80 -33.13 19.53
CA VAL A 34 -36.46 -32.62 18.19
C VAL A 34 -36.30 -31.10 18.22
N LEU A 35 -37.18 -30.35 18.90
CA LEU A 35 -37.05 -28.90 19.04
C LEU A 35 -35.76 -28.52 19.78
N GLY A 36 -35.43 -29.23 20.86
CA GLY A 36 -34.15 -29.08 21.58
C GLY A 36 -32.94 -29.30 20.69
N MET A 37 -32.98 -30.34 19.86
CA MET A 37 -31.92 -30.64 18.88
C MET A 37 -31.79 -29.52 17.84
N VAL A 38 -32.89 -29.05 17.25
CA VAL A 38 -32.89 -27.96 16.25
C VAL A 38 -32.34 -26.66 16.85
N MET A 39 -32.70 -26.31 18.08
CA MET A 39 -32.14 -25.13 18.77
C MET A 39 -30.64 -25.27 19.03
N ASN A 40 -30.17 -26.46 19.42
CA ASN A 40 -28.74 -26.71 19.64
C ASN A 40 -27.95 -26.60 18.33
N VAL A 41 -28.46 -27.19 17.24
CA VAL A 41 -27.87 -27.08 15.90
C VAL A 41 -27.86 -25.63 15.42
N GLY A 42 -28.97 -24.88 15.61
CA GLY A 42 -29.05 -23.47 15.25
C GLY A 42 -27.97 -22.62 15.95
N ARG A 43 -27.78 -22.80 17.27
CA ARG A 43 -26.72 -22.11 18.03
C ARG A 43 -25.31 -22.50 17.58
N GLN A 44 -25.09 -23.77 17.22
CA GLN A 44 -23.80 -24.22 16.71
C GLN A 44 -23.49 -23.64 15.34
N ILE A 45 -24.48 -23.59 14.44
CA ILE A 45 -24.34 -23.00 13.11
C ILE A 45 -24.10 -21.49 13.22
N ASP A 46 -24.89 -20.76 14.02
CA ASP A 46 -24.69 -19.31 14.24
C ASP A 46 -23.30 -19.03 14.83
N GLY A 47 -22.92 -19.80 15.85
CA GLY A 47 -21.59 -19.72 16.45
C GLY A 47 -20.46 -20.00 15.46
N LYS A 48 -20.66 -20.91 14.50
CA LYS A 48 -19.67 -21.22 13.47
C LYS A 48 -19.57 -20.11 12.41
N ILE A 49 -20.70 -19.57 11.97
CA ILE A 49 -20.75 -18.43 11.03
C ILE A 49 -20.04 -17.22 11.64
N ARG A 50 -20.33 -16.88 12.91
CA ARG A 50 -19.64 -15.78 13.61
C ARG A 50 -18.14 -16.03 13.71
N LEU A 51 -17.73 -17.25 14.03
CA LEU A 51 -16.33 -17.62 14.14
C LEU A 51 -15.60 -17.49 12.79
N GLN A 52 -16.25 -17.90 11.69
CA GLN A 52 -15.69 -17.72 10.35
C GLN A 52 -15.62 -16.25 9.95
N ASN A 53 -16.68 -15.48 10.17
CA ASN A 53 -16.69 -14.03 9.91
C ASN A 53 -15.59 -13.32 10.70
N ALA A 54 -15.35 -13.74 11.95
CA ALA A 54 -14.27 -13.22 12.77
C ALA A 54 -12.88 -13.60 12.20
N ALA A 55 -12.70 -14.81 11.68
CA ALA A 55 -11.46 -15.23 11.04
C ALA A 55 -11.20 -14.46 9.74
N ASP A 56 -12.21 -14.31 8.89
CA ASP A 56 -12.15 -13.54 7.64
C ASP A 56 -11.82 -12.07 7.93
N ALA A 57 -12.50 -11.47 8.92
CA ALA A 57 -12.27 -10.10 9.34
C ALA A 57 -10.88 -9.91 9.96
N ALA A 58 -10.40 -10.86 10.77
CA ALA A 58 -9.07 -10.83 11.37
C ALA A 58 -7.97 -10.92 10.29
N ALA A 59 -8.07 -11.89 9.39
CA ALA A 59 -7.13 -12.07 8.29
C ALA A 59 -7.11 -10.82 7.39
N TYR A 60 -8.28 -10.34 6.96
CA TYR A 60 -8.36 -9.18 6.08
C TYR A 60 -7.82 -7.91 6.74
N SER A 61 -8.20 -7.62 7.99
CA SER A 61 -7.74 -6.42 8.70
C SER A 61 -6.23 -6.44 8.93
N GLY A 62 -5.67 -7.58 9.32
CA GLY A 62 -4.22 -7.76 9.44
C GLY A 62 -3.50 -7.55 8.11
N GLY A 63 -3.98 -8.19 7.04
CA GLY A 63 -3.41 -8.01 5.70
C GLY A 63 -3.49 -6.57 5.20
N VAL A 64 -4.58 -5.85 5.47
CA VAL A 64 -4.72 -4.42 5.12
C VAL A 64 -3.68 -3.58 5.83
N MET A 65 -3.38 -3.85 7.10
CA MET A 65 -2.33 -3.14 7.83
C MET A 65 -0.94 -3.41 7.25
N VAL A 66 -0.64 -4.65 6.85
CA VAL A 66 0.61 -4.97 6.16
C VAL A 66 0.70 -4.26 4.80
N ALA A 67 -0.36 -4.28 3.99
CA ALA A 67 -0.41 -3.55 2.72
C ALA A 67 -0.22 -2.04 2.92
N ARG A 68 -0.81 -1.46 3.98
CA ARG A 68 -0.62 -0.06 4.35
C ARG A 68 0.84 0.23 4.72
N ALA A 69 1.51 -0.64 5.47
CA ALA A 69 2.93 -0.49 5.79
C ALA A 69 3.78 -0.39 4.52
N LEU A 70 3.55 -1.28 3.56
CA LEU A 70 4.27 -1.28 2.28
C LEU A 70 4.01 -0.01 1.47
N ASN A 71 2.77 0.50 1.46
CA ASN A 71 2.45 1.78 0.81
C ASN A 71 3.11 2.97 1.51
N VAL A 72 3.20 2.96 2.84
CA VAL A 72 3.88 4.01 3.61
C VAL A 72 5.39 3.99 3.36
N LEU A 73 6.02 2.81 3.30
CA LEU A 73 7.42 2.68 2.91
C LEU A 73 7.64 3.16 1.48
N ALA A 74 6.75 2.80 0.55
CA ALA A 74 6.86 3.28 -0.82
C ALA A 74 6.71 4.79 -0.94
N PHE A 75 5.76 5.39 -0.21
CA PHE A 75 5.64 6.84 -0.13
C PHE A 75 6.91 7.49 0.45
N SER A 76 7.47 6.92 1.52
CA SER A 76 8.66 7.45 2.19
C SER A 76 9.89 7.39 1.30
N ASN A 77 10.07 6.32 0.51
CA ASN A 77 11.12 6.21 -0.50
C ASN A 77 11.05 7.32 -1.57
N HIS A 78 9.83 7.65 -2.02
CA HIS A 78 9.59 8.76 -2.95
C HIS A 78 9.89 10.11 -2.28
N LEU A 79 9.40 10.30 -1.05
CA LEU A 79 9.63 11.51 -0.27
C LEU A 79 11.13 11.75 -0.02
N LEU A 80 11.90 10.71 0.31
CA LEU A 80 13.35 10.79 0.49
C LEU A 80 14.05 11.34 -0.76
N SER A 81 13.71 10.76 -1.91
CA SER A 81 14.29 11.12 -3.20
C SER A 81 13.85 12.53 -3.64
N GLU A 82 12.63 12.93 -3.31
CA GLU A 82 12.11 14.27 -3.58
C GLU A 82 12.76 15.33 -2.67
N VAL A 83 12.98 15.02 -1.38
CA VAL A 83 13.72 15.90 -0.46
C VAL A 83 15.13 16.13 -0.98
N MET A 84 15.85 15.10 -1.41
CA MET A 84 17.17 15.26 -2.03
C MET A 84 17.13 16.14 -3.29
N ALA A 85 16.13 15.93 -4.14
CA ALA A 85 15.94 16.72 -5.35
C ALA A 85 15.68 18.20 -5.04
N LEU A 86 14.82 18.47 -4.05
CA LEU A 86 14.52 19.82 -3.59
C LEU A 86 15.72 20.47 -2.92
N THR A 87 16.49 19.74 -2.11
CA THR A 87 17.74 20.24 -1.52
C THR A 87 18.70 20.68 -2.61
N ALA A 88 18.87 19.88 -3.67
CA ALA A 88 19.72 20.25 -4.81
C ALA A 88 19.24 21.53 -5.52
N LEU A 89 17.94 21.65 -5.75
CA LEU A 89 17.32 22.84 -6.36
C LEU A 89 17.53 24.08 -5.48
N MET A 90 17.31 23.94 -4.17
CA MET A 90 17.45 25.02 -3.21
C MET A 90 18.92 25.43 -3.00
N ARG A 91 19.88 24.49 -3.07
CA ARG A 91 21.31 24.82 -3.06
C ARG A 91 21.70 25.67 -4.27
N GLU A 92 21.20 25.37 -5.48
CA GLU A 92 21.42 26.25 -6.63
C GLU A 92 20.77 27.62 -6.44
N GLY A 93 19.54 27.69 -5.90
CA GLY A 93 18.89 28.96 -5.58
C GLY A 93 19.70 29.82 -4.60
N ARG A 94 20.32 29.21 -3.59
CA ARG A 94 21.21 29.88 -2.63
C ARG A 94 22.52 30.34 -3.27
N ASP A 95 23.16 29.46 -4.04
CA ASP A 95 24.53 29.64 -4.55
C ASP A 95 24.57 30.50 -5.84
N GLN A 96 23.44 30.61 -6.54
CA GLN A 96 23.20 31.44 -7.73
C GLN A 96 24.30 31.23 -8.79
N GLN A 97 24.65 29.98 -9.10
CA GLN A 97 25.74 29.70 -10.05
C GLN A 97 25.33 30.05 -11.49
N SER A 98 24.09 29.74 -11.85
CA SER A 98 23.49 30.05 -13.15
C SER A 98 23.49 31.55 -13.47
N ASP A 99 23.18 32.38 -12.48
CA ASP A 99 23.08 33.84 -12.60
C ASP A 99 24.37 34.51 -13.09
N LYS A 100 25.52 34.01 -12.63
CA LYS A 100 26.86 34.57 -12.90
C LYS A 100 27.22 34.62 -14.40
N TYR A 101 26.59 33.78 -15.22
CA TYR A 101 26.89 33.69 -16.65
C TYR A 101 25.90 34.46 -17.53
N VAL A 102 24.71 34.80 -17.01
CA VAL A 102 23.66 35.48 -17.79
C VAL A 102 24.12 36.83 -18.36
N PRO A 103 24.77 37.73 -17.58
CA PRO A 103 25.18 39.03 -18.10
C PRO A 103 26.14 38.92 -19.29
N GLN A 104 27.08 37.97 -19.24
CA GLN A 104 28.04 37.75 -20.33
C GLN A 104 27.34 37.25 -21.60
N ILE A 105 26.38 36.33 -21.45
CA ILE A 105 25.61 35.76 -22.56
C ILE A 105 24.74 36.84 -23.21
N LEU A 106 24.04 37.65 -22.41
CA LEU A 106 23.18 38.72 -22.93
C LEU A 106 24.00 39.85 -23.57
N SER A 107 25.16 40.19 -23.01
CA SER A 107 26.10 41.13 -23.64
C SER A 107 26.59 40.65 -25.03
N ALA A 108 26.81 39.33 -25.19
CA ALA A 108 27.15 38.76 -26.50
C ALA A 108 25.98 38.91 -27.50
N TRP A 109 24.75 38.69 -27.04
CA TRP A 109 23.55 38.93 -27.85
C TRP A 109 23.37 40.40 -28.22
N GLU A 110 23.58 41.34 -27.29
CA GLU A 110 23.52 42.78 -27.60
C GLU A 110 24.53 43.16 -28.69
N THR A 111 25.75 42.62 -28.60
CA THR A 111 26.78 42.84 -29.61
C THR A 111 26.32 42.34 -30.98
N ALA A 112 25.77 41.13 -31.05
CA ALA A 112 25.18 40.59 -32.28
C ALA A 112 23.98 41.45 -32.76
N GLY A 113 23.14 41.94 -31.84
CA GLY A 113 22.01 42.82 -32.13
C GLY A 113 22.45 44.12 -32.80
N ARG A 114 23.52 44.77 -32.30
CA ARG A 114 24.11 45.98 -32.90
C ARG A 114 24.65 45.72 -34.32
N ILE A 115 25.22 44.54 -34.56
CA ILE A 115 25.69 44.13 -35.90
C ILE A 115 24.50 43.95 -36.84
N PHE A 116 23.46 43.22 -36.41
CA PHE A 116 22.28 42.96 -37.23
C PHE A 116 21.46 44.22 -37.52
N GLN A 117 21.40 45.18 -36.59
CA GLN A 117 20.71 46.45 -36.80
C GLN A 117 21.30 47.28 -37.97
N LYS A 118 22.60 47.11 -38.24
CA LYS A 118 23.32 47.75 -39.36
C LYS A 118 23.23 46.94 -40.67
N SER A 119 22.60 45.78 -40.66
CA SER A 119 22.49 44.92 -41.83
C SER A 119 21.67 45.59 -42.95
N PRO A 120 22.07 45.46 -44.23
CA PRO A 120 21.28 45.97 -45.35
C PRO A 120 19.96 45.21 -45.57
N PHE A 121 19.80 44.04 -44.95
CA PHE A 121 18.60 43.22 -45.09
C PHE A 121 17.56 43.59 -44.01
N PRO A 122 16.35 44.04 -44.38
CA PRO A 122 15.33 44.49 -43.42
C PRO A 122 14.98 43.45 -42.34
N LYS A 123 15.03 42.16 -42.68
CA LYS A 123 14.78 41.07 -41.71
C LYS A 123 15.79 41.06 -40.55
N PHE A 124 17.08 41.28 -40.84
CA PHE A 124 18.13 41.31 -39.82
C PHE A 124 18.13 42.61 -39.05
N GLN A 125 17.80 43.74 -39.70
CA GLN A 125 17.62 45.00 -38.99
C GLN A 125 16.49 44.92 -37.94
N ARG A 126 15.34 44.32 -38.31
CA ARG A 126 14.23 44.09 -37.36
C ARG A 126 14.65 43.16 -36.22
N LEU A 127 15.34 42.06 -36.53
CA LEU A 127 15.86 41.13 -35.53
C LEU A 127 16.85 41.82 -34.57
N GLY A 128 17.78 42.63 -35.09
CA GLY A 128 18.75 43.35 -34.26
C GLY A 128 18.08 44.31 -33.28
N ARG A 129 17.04 45.04 -33.70
CA ARG A 129 16.23 45.89 -32.80
C ARG A 129 15.51 45.06 -31.73
N ALA A 130 14.90 43.93 -32.12
CA ALA A 130 14.21 43.04 -31.19
C ALA A 130 15.16 42.46 -30.14
N ILE A 131 16.36 42.01 -30.54
CA ILE A 131 17.41 41.52 -29.61
C ILE A 131 17.78 42.60 -28.59
N LEU A 132 18.02 43.83 -29.03
CA LEU A 132 18.39 44.94 -28.14
C LEU A 132 17.26 45.36 -27.19
N GLN A 133 16.00 45.17 -27.58
CA GLN A 133 14.84 45.41 -26.71
C GLN A 133 14.63 44.25 -25.72
N GLN A 134 14.88 43.01 -26.15
CA GLN A 134 14.62 41.80 -25.38
C GLN A 134 15.70 41.51 -24.34
N ALA A 135 16.97 41.76 -24.64
CA ALA A 135 18.10 41.46 -23.74
C ALA A 135 17.93 42.03 -22.31
N PRO A 136 17.61 43.33 -22.11
CA PRO A 136 17.44 43.86 -20.75
C PRO A 136 16.23 43.25 -20.02
N LEU A 137 15.16 42.90 -20.74
CA LEU A 137 13.98 42.26 -20.15
C LEU A 137 14.30 40.84 -19.67
N GLU A 138 15.11 40.09 -20.43
CA GLU A 138 15.56 38.76 -20.00
C GLU A 138 16.57 38.82 -18.84
N GLN A 139 17.41 39.86 -18.77
CA GLN A 139 18.28 40.09 -17.61
C GLN A 139 17.45 40.35 -16.36
N GLU A 140 16.50 41.30 -16.42
CA GLU A 140 15.63 41.63 -15.29
C GLU A 140 14.82 40.40 -14.83
N LEU A 141 14.33 39.59 -15.77
CA LEU A 141 13.63 38.34 -15.45
C LEU A 141 14.55 37.34 -14.71
N ALA A 142 15.78 37.16 -15.20
CA ALA A 142 16.75 36.26 -14.57
C ALA A 142 17.11 36.76 -13.16
N ASP A 143 17.38 38.06 -13.00
CA ASP A 143 17.71 38.68 -11.72
C ASP A 143 16.54 38.52 -10.72
N ALA A 144 15.31 38.80 -11.15
CA ALA A 144 14.12 38.68 -10.32
C ALA A 144 13.87 37.22 -9.89
N PHE A 145 14.03 36.26 -10.81
CA PHE A 145 13.89 34.85 -10.49
C PHE A 145 15.00 34.37 -9.55
N SER A 146 16.26 34.73 -9.81
CA SER A 146 17.42 34.41 -8.96
C SER A 146 17.26 34.97 -7.55
N ALA A 147 16.75 36.20 -7.40
CA ALA A 147 16.47 36.81 -6.10
C ALA A 147 15.36 36.09 -5.34
N TRP A 148 14.26 35.74 -6.02
CA TRP A 148 13.16 34.96 -5.45
C TRP A 148 13.62 33.56 -5.02
N ALA A 149 14.37 32.87 -5.87
CA ALA A 149 14.89 31.54 -5.60
C ALA A 149 15.80 31.55 -4.37
N LYS A 150 16.72 32.52 -4.27
CA LYS A 150 17.60 32.69 -3.11
C LYS A 150 16.82 32.91 -1.81
N ALA A 151 15.87 33.84 -1.81
CA ALA A 151 15.07 34.12 -0.61
C ALA A 151 14.26 32.89 -0.17
N THR A 152 13.75 32.11 -1.11
CA THR A 152 13.04 30.85 -0.83
C THR A 152 13.98 29.79 -0.28
N SER A 153 15.18 29.66 -0.87
CA SER A 153 16.22 28.73 -0.41
C SER A 153 16.67 29.02 1.01
N GLU A 154 16.89 30.29 1.37
CA GLU A 154 17.29 30.69 2.73
C GLU A 154 16.26 30.27 3.79
N LEU A 155 14.97 30.20 3.43
CA LEU A 155 13.90 29.77 4.32
C LEU A 155 13.78 28.24 4.42
N ILE A 156 13.81 27.54 3.28
CA ILE A 156 13.44 26.11 3.20
C ILE A 156 14.65 25.19 3.38
N LEU A 157 15.82 25.56 2.83
CA LEU A 157 17.00 24.70 2.77
C LEU A 157 17.43 24.17 4.15
N PRO A 158 17.45 24.95 5.25
CA PRO A 158 17.85 24.43 6.55
C PRO A 158 16.98 23.26 7.03
N THR A 159 15.68 23.26 6.73
CA THR A 159 14.77 22.17 7.11
C THR A 159 15.06 20.92 6.29
N LEU A 160 15.29 21.06 4.98
CA LEU A 160 15.60 19.93 4.11
C LEU A 160 16.95 19.30 4.45
N GLU A 161 17.97 20.11 4.72
CA GLU A 161 19.29 19.63 5.14
C GLU A 161 19.21 18.95 6.51
N LEU A 162 18.44 19.49 7.46
CA LEU A 162 18.21 18.84 8.76
C LEU A 162 17.56 17.45 8.62
N ILE A 163 16.54 17.32 7.76
CA ILE A 163 15.87 16.03 7.48
C ILE A 163 16.88 14.99 6.99
N LEU A 164 17.80 15.38 6.09
CA LEU A 164 18.81 14.50 5.53
C LEU A 164 19.95 14.22 6.52
N GLU A 165 20.43 15.23 7.25
CA GLU A 165 21.48 15.08 8.26
C GLU A 165 21.09 14.09 9.36
N GLN A 166 19.84 14.18 9.83
CA GLN A 166 19.31 13.34 10.89
C GLN A 166 18.67 12.02 10.41
N GLU A 167 18.74 11.71 9.11
CA GLU A 167 18.07 10.54 8.52
C GLU A 167 16.57 10.42 8.91
N MET A 168 15.84 11.53 9.05
CA MET A 168 14.50 11.49 9.67
C MET A 168 13.53 10.58 8.90
N ILE A 169 13.68 10.48 7.58
CA ILE A 169 12.87 9.60 6.73
C ILE A 169 13.27 8.13 6.90
N PRO A 170 14.55 7.72 6.75
CA PRO A 170 14.97 6.36 7.11
C PRO A 170 14.61 5.94 8.54
N GLU A 171 14.74 6.83 9.53
CA GLU A 171 14.32 6.55 10.91
C GLU A 171 12.81 6.28 11.02
N PHE A 172 11.99 7.07 10.30
CA PHE A 172 10.56 6.83 10.20
C PHE A 172 10.25 5.49 9.54
N GLU A 173 10.94 5.13 8.45
CA GLU A 173 10.77 3.83 7.78
C GLU A 173 11.12 2.65 8.71
N ARG A 174 12.22 2.75 9.47
CA ARG A 174 12.58 1.77 10.53
C ARG A 174 11.50 1.69 11.61
N ALA A 175 10.87 2.81 11.96
CA ALA A 175 9.75 2.82 12.91
C ALA A 175 8.50 2.13 12.32
N VAL A 176 8.21 2.35 11.03
CA VAL A 176 7.12 1.69 10.30
C VAL A 176 7.31 0.17 10.30
N VAL A 177 8.50 -0.32 9.93
CA VAL A 177 8.80 -1.76 9.91
C VAL A 177 8.65 -2.39 11.30
N ARG A 178 9.04 -1.67 12.37
CA ARG A 178 8.92 -2.16 13.75
C ARG A 178 7.49 -2.13 14.29
N ALA A 179 6.71 -1.09 14.02
CA ALA A 179 5.41 -0.88 14.67
C ALA A 179 4.23 -1.54 13.94
N TYR A 180 4.26 -1.64 12.62
CA TYR A 180 3.12 -2.14 11.84
C TYR A 180 2.75 -3.61 12.10
N PRO A 181 3.69 -4.54 12.40
CA PRO A 181 3.31 -5.89 12.81
C PRO A 181 2.37 -5.89 14.02
N ASP A 182 2.70 -5.13 15.08
CA ASP A 182 1.85 -5.03 16.27
C ASP A 182 0.49 -4.41 15.92
N MET A 183 0.46 -3.37 15.09
CA MET A 183 -0.78 -2.76 14.61
C MET A 183 -1.64 -3.72 13.78
N ALA A 184 -1.01 -4.58 12.96
CA ALA A 184 -1.72 -5.60 12.18
C ALA A 184 -2.35 -6.66 13.08
N GLN A 185 -1.62 -7.10 14.11
CA GLN A 185 -2.11 -8.05 15.09
C GLN A 185 -3.22 -7.45 15.97
N GLN A 186 -3.10 -6.19 16.38
CA GLN A 186 -4.14 -5.47 17.12
C GLN A 186 -5.41 -5.27 16.29
N ALA A 187 -5.27 -4.86 15.03
CA ALA A 187 -6.41 -4.71 14.11
C ALA A 187 -7.16 -6.04 13.91
N ALA A 188 -6.42 -7.15 13.81
CA ALA A 188 -7.02 -8.47 13.72
C ALA A 188 -7.76 -8.89 14.99
N LEU A 189 -7.19 -8.60 16.17
CA LEU A 189 -7.82 -8.86 17.46
C LEU A 189 -9.13 -8.08 17.60
N GLU A 190 -9.11 -6.77 17.31
CA GLU A 190 -10.30 -5.91 17.37
C GLU A 190 -11.38 -6.31 16.36
N ALA A 191 -10.99 -6.65 15.12
CA ALA A 191 -11.91 -7.14 14.11
C ALA A 191 -12.59 -8.44 14.55
N ALA A 192 -11.85 -9.34 15.19
CA ALA A 192 -12.36 -10.59 15.69
C ALA A 192 -13.32 -10.38 16.88
N LEU A 193 -12.94 -9.53 17.84
CA LEU A 193 -13.78 -9.14 18.99
C LEU A 193 -15.10 -8.50 18.55
N ALA A 194 -15.07 -7.64 17.53
CA ALA A 194 -16.27 -6.99 16.99
C ALA A 194 -17.28 -8.00 16.42
N ASN A 195 -16.82 -9.14 15.92
CA ASN A 195 -17.66 -10.22 15.40
C ASN A 195 -18.14 -11.20 16.49
N GLY A 196 -17.54 -11.14 17.68
CA GLY A 196 -17.71 -12.13 18.75
C GLY A 196 -18.30 -11.59 20.06
N ARG A 197 -19.23 -10.62 20.02
CA ARG A 197 -19.94 -10.13 21.23
C ARG A 197 -20.36 -11.32 22.12
N PRO A 198 -20.18 -11.27 23.45
CA PRO A 198 -20.26 -12.44 24.31
C PRO A 198 -21.64 -13.08 24.23
N ASP A 199 -21.71 -14.18 23.48
CA ASP A 199 -22.93 -14.92 23.26
C ASP A 199 -22.87 -16.26 23.98
N HIS A 200 -23.94 -16.57 24.70
CA HIS A 200 -24.19 -17.86 25.32
C HIS A 200 -23.04 -18.45 26.18
N GLY A 201 -22.26 -17.60 26.86
CA GLY A 201 -21.24 -18.04 27.82
C GLY A 201 -19.92 -18.52 27.21
N ARG A 202 -19.67 -18.26 25.92
CA ARG A 202 -18.40 -18.61 25.25
C ARG A 202 -17.25 -17.62 25.54
N GLY A 203 -17.51 -16.52 26.24
CA GLY A 203 -16.52 -15.47 26.45
C GLY A 203 -16.16 -14.73 25.16
N ASP A 204 -15.06 -13.98 25.23
CA ASP A 204 -14.60 -13.15 24.11
C ASP A 204 -13.88 -13.98 23.04
N LEU A 205 -14.01 -13.54 21.80
CA LEU A 205 -13.36 -14.15 20.64
C LEU A 205 -11.97 -13.51 20.45
N CYS A 206 -10.93 -14.32 20.24
CA CYS A 206 -9.58 -13.84 19.97
C CYS A 206 -9.18 -14.07 18.51
N GLY A 207 -8.73 -13.02 17.83
CA GLY A 207 -8.16 -13.08 16.48
C GLY A 207 -6.64 -13.00 16.51
N VAL A 208 -5.98 -13.90 15.79
CA VAL A 208 -4.50 -13.92 15.65
C VAL A 208 -4.12 -14.02 14.19
N VAL A 209 -3.16 -13.21 13.74
CA VAL A 209 -2.59 -13.32 12.39
C VAL A 209 -1.29 -14.08 12.48
N TRP A 210 -1.19 -15.16 11.74
CA TRP A 210 -0.05 -16.04 11.72
C TRP A 210 0.73 -15.89 10.43
N ARG A 211 2.04 -16.06 10.56
CA ARG A 211 2.96 -16.12 9.43
C ARG A 211 3.02 -17.53 8.87
N THR A 212 3.26 -17.63 7.58
CA THR A 212 3.21 -18.89 6.81
C THR A 212 4.57 -19.34 6.28
N GLY A 213 5.69 -18.73 6.69
CA GLY A 213 7.03 -19.00 6.15
C GLY A 213 7.99 -19.64 7.15
N GLY A 214 7.91 -20.97 7.33
CA GLY A 214 8.92 -21.80 8.02
C GLY A 214 8.94 -21.73 9.54
N ASN A 215 8.49 -20.63 10.14
CA ASN A 215 8.33 -20.48 11.58
C ASN A 215 6.91 -19.99 11.91
N VAL A 216 6.10 -20.87 12.49
CA VAL A 216 4.72 -20.56 12.87
C VAL A 216 4.74 -19.67 14.11
N THR A 217 4.72 -18.37 13.85
CA THR A 217 4.73 -17.32 14.86
C THR A 217 3.63 -16.30 14.54
N PRO A 218 3.01 -15.70 15.57
CA PRO A 218 2.08 -14.60 15.34
C PRO A 218 2.83 -13.38 14.79
N VAL A 219 2.14 -12.60 13.97
CA VAL A 219 2.58 -11.28 13.52
C VAL A 219 2.72 -10.36 14.75
N GLY A 220 3.81 -9.59 14.83
CA GLY A 220 4.13 -8.78 16.02
C GLY A 220 4.68 -9.59 17.21
N GLY A 221 4.92 -10.89 17.04
CA GLY A 221 5.48 -11.76 18.07
C GLY A 221 7.01 -11.79 18.13
N ALA A 222 7.55 -12.72 18.91
CA ALA A 222 9.00 -12.97 18.99
C ALA A 222 9.65 -13.34 17.64
N GLY A 223 8.85 -13.75 16.65
CA GLY A 223 9.30 -14.04 15.30
C GLY A 223 9.81 -12.83 14.51
N GLU A 224 9.45 -11.60 14.89
CA GLU A 224 9.86 -10.37 14.20
C GLU A 224 11.39 -10.18 14.20
N ALA A 225 12.08 -10.63 15.26
CA ALA A 225 13.53 -10.52 15.39
C ALA A 225 14.31 -11.40 14.40
N PHE A 226 13.72 -12.51 13.95
CA PHE A 226 14.38 -13.45 13.03
C PHE A 226 14.07 -13.14 11.57
N ARG A 227 12.82 -12.77 11.30
CA ARG A 227 12.34 -12.43 9.96
C ARG A 227 11.20 -11.44 10.18
N GLY A 228 11.30 -10.19 9.74
CA GLY A 228 10.18 -9.25 9.90
C GLY A 228 8.93 -9.69 9.13
N THR A 229 7.74 -9.35 9.63
CA THR A 229 6.47 -9.55 8.91
C THR A 229 6.41 -8.67 7.66
N ILE A 230 6.90 -7.43 7.73
CA ILE A 230 7.00 -6.58 6.55
C ILE A 230 8.18 -7.09 5.69
N PRO A 231 7.97 -7.46 4.41
CA PRO A 231 9.02 -7.96 3.53
C PRO A 231 9.94 -6.83 3.02
N ALA A 232 10.33 -5.92 3.90
CA ALA A 232 11.26 -4.84 3.64
C ALA A 232 12.61 -5.11 4.34
N ILE A 233 13.67 -4.53 3.80
CA ILE A 233 15.01 -4.50 4.39
C ILE A 233 15.51 -3.06 4.45
N ASP A 234 16.24 -2.75 5.51
CA ASP A 234 17.04 -1.54 5.62
C ASP A 234 18.43 -1.81 5.03
N PRO A 235 18.81 -1.20 3.90
CA PRO A 235 20.13 -1.41 3.29
C PRO A 235 21.29 -0.92 4.18
N SER A 236 21.02 -0.03 5.14
CA SER A 236 22.03 0.45 6.09
C SER A 236 22.39 -0.61 7.14
N ASP A 237 21.58 -1.66 7.30
CA ASP A 237 21.94 -2.81 8.13
C ASP A 237 23.13 -3.57 7.50
N PRO A 238 24.22 -3.83 8.26
CA PRO A 238 25.35 -4.63 7.79
C PRO A 238 24.97 -6.01 7.22
N SER A 239 23.85 -6.62 7.64
CA SER A 239 23.38 -7.89 7.08
C SER A 239 22.90 -7.79 5.63
N HIS A 240 22.70 -6.57 5.14
CA HIS A 240 22.19 -6.27 3.79
C HIS A 240 23.15 -5.38 2.99
N ALA A 241 24.43 -5.39 3.34
CA ALA A 241 25.46 -4.60 2.67
C ALA A 241 25.55 -4.87 1.15
N ASP A 242 25.21 -6.09 0.71
CA ASP A 242 25.13 -6.48 -0.70
C ASP A 242 24.04 -5.70 -1.48
N ARG A 243 23.01 -5.22 -0.78
CA ARG A 243 21.85 -4.50 -1.34
C ARG A 243 22.02 -2.99 -1.32
N GLN A 244 23.05 -2.44 -0.66
CA GLN A 244 23.30 -0.99 -0.59
C GLN A 244 23.49 -0.34 -1.96
N SER A 245 24.22 -1.01 -2.86
CA SER A 245 24.44 -0.50 -4.22
C SER A 245 23.12 -0.35 -4.99
N GLU A 246 22.18 -1.28 -4.79
CA GLU A 246 20.85 -1.17 -5.38
C GLU A 246 20.06 -0.01 -4.79
N ALA A 247 20.10 0.17 -3.46
CA ALA A 247 19.41 1.27 -2.80
C ALA A 247 19.91 2.64 -3.28
N ARG A 248 21.24 2.82 -3.38
CA ARG A 248 21.87 4.01 -3.96
C ARG A 248 21.40 4.23 -5.40
N ASN A 249 21.46 3.20 -6.24
CA ASN A 249 21.01 3.30 -7.63
C ASN A 249 19.52 3.68 -7.76
N GLN A 250 18.66 3.14 -6.90
CA GLN A 250 17.23 3.49 -6.88
C GLN A 250 17.03 4.95 -6.45
N ARG A 251 17.67 5.37 -5.35
CA ARG A 251 17.67 6.74 -4.85
C ARG A 251 18.14 7.73 -5.90
N ASP A 252 19.32 7.52 -6.45
CA ASP A 252 19.96 8.43 -7.41
C ASP A 252 19.08 8.58 -8.67
N ARG A 253 18.52 7.47 -9.17
CA ARG A 253 17.61 7.49 -10.31
C ARG A 253 16.33 8.27 -10.01
N LEU A 254 15.73 8.04 -8.85
CA LEU A 254 14.46 8.65 -8.48
C LEU A 254 14.62 10.14 -8.15
N ALA A 255 15.67 10.51 -7.42
CA ALA A 255 16.01 11.90 -7.15
C ALA A 255 16.31 12.67 -8.45
N SER A 256 17.05 12.07 -9.39
CA SER A 256 17.28 12.67 -10.72
C SER A 256 15.99 12.90 -11.49
N GLN A 257 15.03 11.96 -11.42
CA GLN A 257 13.71 12.12 -12.04
C GLN A 257 12.92 13.27 -11.40
N TYR A 258 12.96 13.39 -10.08
CA TYR A 258 12.31 14.49 -9.36
C TYR A 258 12.95 15.84 -9.68
N VAL A 259 14.28 15.93 -9.70
CA VAL A 259 15.00 17.14 -10.13
C VAL A 259 14.60 17.54 -11.55
N ALA A 260 14.57 16.58 -12.48
CA ALA A 260 14.16 16.86 -13.85
C ALA A 260 12.72 17.40 -13.92
N ARG A 261 11.79 16.81 -13.15
CA ARG A 261 10.40 17.29 -13.07
C ARG A 261 10.32 18.70 -12.50
N TRP A 262 10.95 18.96 -11.35
CA TRP A 262 11.00 20.29 -10.73
C TRP A 262 11.61 21.33 -11.68
N ASN A 263 12.73 21.01 -12.33
CA ASN A 263 13.35 21.90 -13.31
C ASN A 263 12.44 22.18 -14.51
N ASN A 264 11.68 21.20 -15.00
CA ASN A 264 10.76 21.40 -16.12
C ASN A 264 9.60 22.31 -15.74
N GLU A 265 9.05 22.14 -14.53
CA GLU A 265 7.95 22.96 -14.04
C GLU A 265 8.42 24.40 -13.75
N VAL A 266 9.46 24.56 -12.94
CA VAL A 266 9.91 25.87 -12.47
C VAL A 266 10.49 26.73 -13.61
N LEU A 267 11.14 26.12 -14.59
CA LEU A 267 11.81 26.85 -15.68
C LEU A 267 11.00 26.90 -16.97
N GLN A 268 9.76 26.41 -16.98
CA GLN A 268 8.93 26.33 -18.19
C GLN A 268 8.81 27.68 -18.90
N PHE A 269 8.72 28.78 -18.14
CA PHE A 269 8.62 30.12 -18.71
C PHE A 269 9.90 30.52 -19.46
N PHE A 270 11.08 30.28 -18.89
CA PHE A 270 12.35 30.54 -19.55
C PHE A 270 12.49 29.75 -20.85
N ASP A 271 12.10 28.47 -20.85
CA ASP A 271 12.14 27.63 -22.05
C ASP A 271 11.22 28.12 -23.17
N ARG A 272 10.16 28.86 -22.84
CA ARG A 272 9.19 29.37 -23.82
C ARG A 272 9.47 30.81 -24.24
N ARG A 273 9.93 31.66 -23.33
CA ARG A 273 9.92 33.12 -23.51
C ARG A 273 11.26 33.81 -23.29
N ALA A 274 12.23 33.19 -22.61
CA ALA A 274 13.51 33.81 -22.29
C ALA A 274 14.70 32.91 -22.67
N ARG A 275 14.77 32.57 -23.97
CA ARG A 275 15.79 31.66 -24.49
C ARG A 275 17.14 32.35 -24.71
N MET A 276 17.21 33.67 -24.82
CA MET A 276 18.47 34.34 -25.14
C MET A 276 19.45 34.30 -23.97
N CYS A 277 18.96 34.46 -22.73
CA CYS A 277 19.77 34.43 -21.51
C CYS A 277 20.34 33.04 -21.19
N GLN A 278 19.79 31.96 -21.77
CA GLN A 278 20.16 30.58 -21.48
C GLN A 278 20.04 30.17 -19.99
N TYR A 279 19.34 30.96 -19.17
CA TYR A 279 19.26 30.75 -17.72
C TYR A 279 18.78 29.34 -17.36
N ALA A 280 17.70 28.88 -17.99
CA ALA A 280 17.16 27.55 -17.72
C ALA A 280 18.10 26.39 -18.11
N VAL A 281 18.95 26.59 -19.12
CA VAL A 281 19.98 25.61 -19.50
C VAL A 281 21.09 25.58 -18.46
N LEU A 282 21.55 26.76 -18.02
CA LEU A 282 22.57 26.90 -16.99
C LEU A 282 22.09 26.31 -15.65
N TRP A 283 20.89 26.70 -15.20
CA TRP A 283 20.28 26.19 -13.97
C TRP A 283 20.22 24.67 -13.96
N ARG A 284 19.69 24.04 -15.02
CA ARG A 284 19.63 22.57 -15.12
C ARG A 284 21.02 21.93 -15.06
N ASN A 285 22.02 22.53 -15.69
CA ASN A 285 23.39 22.02 -15.65
C ASN A 285 23.98 22.08 -14.22
N PHE A 286 23.72 23.14 -13.46
CA PHE A 286 24.20 23.29 -12.09
C PHE A 286 23.40 22.48 -11.07
N VAL A 287 22.10 22.22 -11.29
CA VAL A 287 21.31 21.37 -10.38
C VAL A 287 21.56 19.89 -10.62
N ASP A 288 21.40 19.40 -11.85
CA ASP A 288 21.42 17.96 -12.17
C ASP A 288 22.85 17.45 -12.47
N GLY A 289 23.67 18.25 -13.14
CA GLY A 289 25.05 17.89 -13.46
C GLY A 289 25.19 16.67 -14.39
N GLN A 290 24.13 16.27 -15.10
CA GLN A 290 24.19 15.17 -16.08
C GLN A 290 25.12 15.49 -17.25
N ARG A 291 25.15 16.76 -17.69
CA ARG A 291 25.98 17.18 -18.83
C ARG A 291 27.41 17.57 -18.45
N PHE A 292 27.62 18.01 -17.20
CA PHE A 292 28.93 18.45 -16.68
C PHE A 292 29.16 17.86 -15.28
N PRO A 293 29.86 16.71 -15.19
CA PRO A 293 29.87 15.86 -14.00
C PRO A 293 30.35 16.43 -12.67
N PRO A 294 31.25 17.44 -12.57
CA PRO A 294 31.69 17.93 -11.27
C PRO A 294 30.82 19.04 -10.64
N CYS A 295 29.83 19.58 -11.36
CA CYS A 295 29.16 20.83 -10.96
C CYS A 295 27.70 20.68 -10.50
N GLY A 296 27.16 19.46 -10.46
CA GLY A 296 25.75 19.23 -10.12
C GLY A 296 25.49 19.22 -8.61
N GLN A 297 24.65 20.12 -8.12
CA GLN A 297 24.19 20.16 -6.72
C GLN A 297 23.58 18.83 -6.28
N LEU A 298 22.83 18.15 -7.16
CA LEU A 298 22.25 16.83 -6.86
C LEU A 298 23.34 15.80 -6.54
N LYS A 299 24.42 15.75 -7.32
CA LYS A 299 25.52 14.81 -7.06
C LYS A 299 26.21 15.09 -5.74
N GLN A 300 26.36 16.37 -5.38
CA GLN A 300 26.90 16.76 -4.08
C GLN A 300 25.97 16.31 -2.95
N VAL A 301 24.66 16.60 -3.04
CA VAL A 301 23.66 16.13 -2.07
C VAL A 301 23.68 14.60 -1.92
N LEU A 302 23.70 13.86 -3.03
CA LEU A 302 23.75 12.39 -2.99
C LEU A 302 25.05 11.84 -2.37
N ALA A 303 26.16 12.57 -2.49
CA ALA A 303 27.45 12.20 -1.90
C ALA A 303 27.53 12.59 -0.41
N ASP A 304 27.05 13.77 -0.05
CA ASP A 304 27.04 14.30 1.32
C ASP A 304 26.13 13.46 2.23
N TYR A 305 25.02 12.95 1.68
CA TYR A 305 24.00 12.19 2.41
C TYR A 305 23.92 10.73 1.95
N ASP A 306 25.07 10.07 1.76
CA ASP A 306 25.13 8.71 1.22
C ASP A 306 24.39 7.66 2.09
N HIS A 307 24.26 7.93 3.38
CA HIS A 307 23.57 7.11 4.39
C HIS A 307 22.04 7.13 4.27
N ASN A 308 21.48 8.14 3.61
CA ASN A 308 20.04 8.23 3.36
C ASN A 308 19.64 7.29 2.21
N LEU A 309 19.34 6.04 2.56
CA LEU A 309 18.99 4.99 1.61
C LEU A 309 17.52 4.58 1.73
N PRO A 310 16.81 4.40 0.59
CA PRO A 310 15.44 3.91 0.61
C PRO A 310 15.40 2.44 1.07
N HIS A 311 14.36 2.05 1.81
CA HIS A 311 14.11 0.65 2.10
C HIS A 311 13.85 -0.13 0.81
N LEU A 312 14.33 -1.37 0.76
CA LEU A 312 14.15 -2.27 -0.39
C LEU A 312 13.21 -3.41 -0.05
N ILE A 313 12.57 -3.99 -1.07
CA ILE A 313 11.89 -5.27 -0.89
C ILE A 313 12.94 -6.35 -0.62
N ARG A 314 12.69 -7.23 0.36
CA ARG A 314 13.66 -8.23 0.83
C ARG A 314 14.16 -9.13 -0.29
N THR A 315 13.27 -9.61 -1.15
CA THR A 315 13.62 -10.42 -2.31
C THR A 315 12.92 -9.85 -3.54
N PRO A 316 13.66 -9.21 -4.46
CA PRO A 316 13.05 -8.66 -5.66
C PRO A 316 12.64 -9.80 -6.59
N ARG A 317 11.61 -9.56 -7.41
CA ARG A 317 11.04 -10.59 -8.32
C ARG A 317 12.08 -11.30 -9.19
N ARG A 318 13.12 -10.59 -9.63
CA ARG A 318 14.18 -11.12 -10.51
C ARG A 318 15.07 -12.17 -9.85
N ASP A 319 15.13 -12.19 -8.52
CA ASP A 319 15.97 -13.13 -7.75
C ASP A 319 15.19 -14.40 -7.38
N ILE A 320 13.90 -14.47 -7.73
CA ILE A 320 13.02 -15.60 -7.41
C ILE A 320 12.95 -16.54 -8.63
N PRO A 321 13.36 -17.82 -8.49
CA PRO A 321 13.20 -18.83 -9.53
C PRO A 321 11.72 -19.00 -9.90
N ASP A 322 11.40 -19.21 -11.18
CA ASP A 322 10.01 -19.27 -11.64
C ASP A 322 9.18 -20.38 -10.96
N GLY A 323 9.81 -21.51 -10.62
CA GLY A 323 9.17 -22.59 -9.87
C GLY A 323 8.92 -22.29 -8.38
N ALA A 324 9.55 -21.25 -7.83
CA ALA A 324 9.48 -20.89 -6.42
C ALA A 324 8.60 -19.66 -6.15
N ILE A 325 7.99 -19.04 -7.18
CA ILE A 325 7.18 -17.83 -7.03
C ILE A 325 6.03 -18.05 -6.05
N ASN A 326 5.27 -19.13 -6.21
CA ASN A 326 4.11 -19.39 -5.34
C ASN A 326 4.54 -19.60 -3.89
N GLN A 327 5.64 -20.33 -3.67
CA GLN A 327 6.20 -20.52 -2.33
C GLN A 327 6.67 -19.19 -1.74
N HIS A 328 7.33 -18.34 -2.53
CA HIS A 328 7.74 -17.02 -2.08
C HIS A 328 6.54 -16.13 -1.69
N LEU A 329 5.48 -16.13 -2.50
CA LEU A 329 4.23 -15.41 -2.19
C LEU A 329 3.57 -15.96 -0.93
N ASP A 330 3.62 -17.26 -0.74
CA ASP A 330 3.09 -17.92 0.44
C ASP A 330 3.93 -17.64 1.70
N ASP A 331 5.24 -17.46 1.56
CA ASP A 331 6.15 -17.22 2.70
C ASP A 331 6.21 -15.75 3.13
N GLU A 332 6.16 -14.81 2.17
CA GLU A 332 6.43 -13.37 2.40
C GLU A 332 5.22 -12.46 2.27
N PHE A 333 4.18 -12.92 1.56
CA PHE A 333 3.03 -12.08 1.19
C PHE A 333 1.69 -12.69 1.56
N THR A 334 1.70 -13.80 2.27
CA THR A 334 0.49 -14.50 2.69
C THR A 334 0.52 -14.66 4.20
N TRP A 335 -0.65 -14.56 4.82
CA TRP A 335 -0.84 -14.76 6.26
C TRP A 335 -2.15 -15.51 6.49
N VAL A 336 -2.27 -16.12 7.67
CA VAL A 336 -3.48 -16.83 8.09
C VAL A 336 -4.04 -16.15 9.33
N GLY A 337 -5.23 -15.55 9.21
CA GLY A 337 -5.98 -15.11 10.37
C GLY A 337 -6.72 -16.28 10.99
N VAL A 338 -6.56 -16.49 12.29
CA VAL A 338 -7.21 -17.55 13.06
C VAL A 338 -8.06 -16.90 14.14
N ALA A 339 -9.32 -17.30 14.21
CA ALA A 339 -10.25 -16.93 15.26
C ALA A 339 -10.38 -18.08 16.25
N TYR A 340 -10.13 -17.79 17.52
CA TYR A 340 -10.29 -18.70 18.65
C TYR A 340 -11.49 -18.28 19.49
N TRP A 341 -12.31 -19.24 19.89
CA TRP A 341 -13.46 -19.00 20.75
C TRP A 341 -13.72 -20.22 21.64
N ASN A 342 -14.17 -20.02 22.87
CA ASN A 342 -14.40 -21.16 23.77
C ASN A 342 -15.50 -22.07 23.22
N LYS A 343 -15.47 -23.35 23.60
CA LYS A 343 -16.51 -24.30 23.18
C LYS A 343 -17.88 -23.81 23.68
N LEU A 344 -18.89 -23.83 22.79
CA LEU A 344 -20.27 -23.58 23.21
C LEU A 344 -20.67 -24.66 24.24
N PRO A 345 -21.14 -24.29 25.45
CA PRO A 345 -21.62 -25.27 26.41
C PRO A 345 -22.78 -26.05 25.80
N ASP A 346 -22.69 -27.39 25.86
CA ASP A 346 -23.69 -28.28 25.29
C ASP A 346 -25.03 -28.13 26.04
N PHE A 347 -26.13 -27.91 25.33
CA PHE A 347 -27.46 -27.88 25.93
C PHE A 347 -27.93 -29.31 26.20
N ALA A 348 -28.06 -29.69 27.47
CA ALA A 348 -28.36 -31.06 27.90
C ALA A 348 -27.35 -32.11 27.35
N PRO A 349 -26.08 -32.07 27.80
CA PRO A 349 -24.98 -32.87 27.25
C PRO A 349 -25.18 -34.39 27.31
N ARG A 350 -26.10 -34.87 28.16
CA ARG A 350 -26.44 -36.30 28.25
C ARG A 350 -27.34 -36.80 27.12
N ILE A 351 -28.05 -35.89 26.47
CA ILE A 351 -29.06 -36.22 25.45
C ILE A 351 -28.55 -35.82 24.07
N PHE A 352 -27.83 -34.70 23.97
CA PHE A 352 -27.33 -34.17 22.70
C PHE A 352 -25.81 -34.04 22.73
N PHE A 353 -25.15 -34.83 21.89
CA PHE A 353 -23.72 -34.68 21.63
C PHE A 353 -23.48 -33.63 20.56
N ASN A 354 -22.45 -32.81 20.72
CA ASN A 354 -22.02 -31.87 19.69
C ASN A 354 -21.31 -32.64 18.56
N PRO A 355 -21.86 -32.65 17.33
CA PRO A 355 -21.25 -33.36 16.21
C PRO A 355 -20.00 -32.65 15.65
N MET A 356 -19.72 -31.41 16.06
CA MET A 356 -18.62 -30.59 15.55
C MET A 356 -17.50 -30.39 16.60
N PRO A 357 -16.51 -31.29 16.65
CA PRO A 357 -15.37 -31.16 17.57
C PRO A 357 -14.49 -29.93 17.27
N ALA A 358 -14.53 -29.37 16.05
CA ALA A 358 -13.76 -28.19 15.63
C ALA A 358 -14.57 -26.87 15.67
N SER A 359 -15.42 -26.70 16.69
CA SER A 359 -16.27 -25.51 16.86
C SER A 359 -15.59 -24.34 17.59
N SER A 360 -14.36 -24.53 18.08
CA SER A 360 -13.58 -23.52 18.81
C SER A 360 -12.63 -22.70 17.94
N VAL A 361 -12.35 -23.14 16.70
CA VAL A 361 -11.43 -22.44 15.80
C VAL A 361 -12.02 -22.29 14.39
N ALA A 362 -11.75 -21.15 13.76
CA ALA A 362 -11.89 -20.94 12.33
C ALA A 362 -10.67 -20.17 11.81
N PHE A 363 -10.45 -20.20 10.50
CA PHE A 363 -9.30 -19.53 9.89
C PHE A 363 -9.65 -19.00 8.51
N ALA A 364 -8.86 -18.04 8.06
CA ALA A 364 -8.93 -17.45 6.73
C ALA A 364 -7.52 -17.08 6.28
N GLN A 365 -7.26 -17.15 4.98
CA GLN A 365 -5.97 -16.78 4.42
C GLN A 365 -6.11 -15.43 3.71
N VAL A 366 -5.14 -14.54 3.94
CA VAL A 366 -5.04 -13.25 3.27
C VAL A 366 -3.72 -13.18 2.51
N ARG A 367 -3.74 -12.55 1.34
CA ARG A 367 -2.56 -12.25 0.55
C ARG A 367 -2.46 -10.77 0.26
N VAL A 368 -1.27 -10.21 0.42
CA VAL A 368 -0.92 -8.85 0.01
C VAL A 368 -0.23 -8.91 -1.35
N PHE A 369 -0.63 -8.05 -2.28
CA PHE A 369 -0.10 -8.05 -3.64
C PHE A 369 -0.25 -6.68 -4.29
N VAL A 370 0.40 -6.51 -5.44
CA VAL A 370 0.20 -5.37 -6.32
C VAL A 370 -0.82 -5.76 -7.41
N PRO A 371 -1.94 -5.04 -7.57
CA PRO A 371 -2.94 -5.37 -8.57
C PRO A 371 -2.43 -5.10 -9.98
N HIS A 372 -2.89 -5.89 -10.94
CA HIS A 372 -2.66 -5.62 -12.35
C HIS A 372 -3.41 -4.35 -12.78
N ARG A 373 -2.84 -3.59 -13.72
CA ARG A 373 -3.47 -2.42 -14.32
C ARG A 373 -4.78 -2.85 -14.96
N ARG A 374 -5.87 -2.19 -14.58
CA ARG A 374 -7.17 -2.37 -15.21
C ARG A 374 -7.14 -1.82 -16.64
N LEU A 375 -7.98 -2.37 -17.51
CA LEU A 375 -8.24 -1.77 -18.81
C LEU A 375 -9.24 -0.62 -18.62
N VAL A 376 -8.89 0.55 -19.13
CA VAL A 376 -9.70 1.77 -19.06
C VAL A 376 -9.78 2.39 -20.45
N TRP A 377 -10.92 3.01 -20.74
CA TRP A 377 -11.03 3.90 -21.90
C TRP A 377 -10.23 5.15 -21.63
N ARG A 378 -9.27 5.43 -22.51
CA ARG A 378 -8.44 6.64 -22.47
C ARG A 378 -8.92 7.57 -23.57
N HIS A 379 -9.02 8.86 -23.23
CA HIS A 379 -9.25 9.91 -24.19
C HIS A 379 -7.91 10.52 -24.56
N TYR A 380 -7.46 10.33 -25.80
CA TYR A 380 -6.21 10.92 -26.26
C TYR A 380 -6.47 12.28 -26.89
N VAL A 381 -5.98 13.34 -26.25
CA VAL A 381 -5.92 14.68 -26.84
C VAL A 381 -4.46 14.94 -27.25
N PRO A 382 -4.15 15.01 -28.56
CA PRO A 382 -2.80 15.25 -29.02
C PRO A 382 -2.28 16.59 -28.45
N GLY A 383 -1.18 16.54 -27.69
CA GLY A 383 -0.50 17.73 -27.16
C GLY A 383 -0.86 18.13 -25.72
N SER A 384 -1.77 17.43 -25.04
CA SER A 384 -2.05 17.66 -23.61
C SER A 384 -1.40 16.57 -22.74
N GLU A 385 -0.10 16.68 -22.49
CA GLU A 385 0.47 16.06 -21.29
C GLU A 385 0.18 16.99 -20.10
N GLU A 386 -1.10 17.05 -19.70
CA GLU A 386 -1.54 17.86 -18.56
C GLU A 386 -1.29 17.10 -17.25
N PHE A 387 -0.33 17.60 -16.46
CA PHE A 387 -0.30 17.37 -15.02
C PHE A 387 -1.20 18.42 -14.37
N GLY A 388 -2.40 18.02 -13.94
CA GLY A 388 -3.33 18.91 -13.25
C GLY A 388 -2.81 19.33 -11.87
N GLY A 389 -2.87 20.63 -11.55
CA GLY A 389 -2.79 21.09 -10.16
C GLY A 389 -2.11 22.43 -9.86
N MET A 390 -1.41 23.09 -10.78
CA MET A 390 -0.70 24.36 -10.48
C MET A 390 -1.42 25.62 -11.05
N PRO A 391 -1.54 26.71 -10.26
CA PRO A 391 -1.90 28.02 -10.77
C PRO A 391 -0.79 28.52 -11.70
N GLY A 392 -1.08 28.71 -12.99
CA GLY A 392 -0.05 29.03 -13.99
C GLY A 392 -0.20 28.27 -15.31
N HIS A 393 -1.20 27.38 -15.44
CA HIS A 393 -1.82 27.11 -16.74
C HIS A 393 -2.44 28.41 -17.26
N PHE A 394 -1.60 29.30 -17.77
CA PHE A 394 -2.06 30.36 -18.62
C PHE A 394 -2.73 29.66 -19.81
N PRO A 395 -4.00 30.00 -20.11
CA PRO A 395 -4.55 29.70 -21.43
C PRO A 395 -3.48 30.10 -22.45
N PRO A 396 -3.26 29.32 -23.53
CA PRO A 396 -2.30 29.72 -24.55
C PRO A 396 -2.60 31.16 -24.94
N LEU A 397 -1.74 32.09 -24.49
CA LEU A 397 -1.92 33.49 -24.80
C LEU A 397 -1.85 33.56 -26.32
N PRO A 398 -2.86 34.14 -26.99
CA PRO A 398 -2.84 34.25 -28.44
C PRO A 398 -1.49 34.86 -28.85
N PRO A 399 -0.85 34.33 -29.92
CA PRO A 399 0.43 34.84 -30.37
C PRO A 399 0.35 36.38 -30.52
N PRO A 400 1.34 37.13 -30.01
CA PRO A 400 1.27 38.57 -30.04
C PRO A 400 1.30 39.06 -31.49
N GLY A 401 0.19 39.63 -31.96
CA GLY A 401 0.19 40.61 -33.04
C GLY A 401 -0.03 40.15 -34.48
N SER A 402 -0.78 39.07 -34.76
CA SER A 402 -1.37 38.89 -36.09
C SER A 402 -2.84 38.50 -35.97
N GLY A 403 -3.73 39.49 -36.11
CA GLY A 403 -5.18 39.34 -36.02
C GLY A 403 -5.84 38.47 -37.10
N ASP A 404 -5.10 37.59 -37.77
CA ASP A 404 -5.57 36.80 -38.93
C ASP A 404 -5.07 35.35 -38.95
N THR A 405 -4.45 34.81 -37.90
CA THR A 405 -4.21 33.35 -37.87
C THR A 405 -5.55 32.63 -37.67
N PRO A 406 -6.05 31.86 -38.66
CA PRO A 406 -7.23 31.03 -38.45
C PRO A 406 -6.95 30.09 -37.28
N PRO A 407 -7.97 29.73 -36.48
CA PRO A 407 -7.80 28.65 -35.51
C PRO A 407 -7.20 27.44 -36.24
N PRO A 408 -6.20 26.76 -35.67
CA PRO A 408 -5.62 25.58 -36.29
C PRO A 408 -6.77 24.62 -36.63
N PRO A 409 -6.82 24.06 -37.85
CA PRO A 409 -7.90 23.16 -38.23
C PRO A 409 -7.97 22.03 -37.21
N SER A 410 -9.17 21.79 -36.65
CA SER A 410 -9.43 20.79 -35.61
C SER A 410 -9.40 19.36 -36.17
N THR A 411 -8.35 19.00 -36.90
CA THR A 411 -8.17 17.67 -37.50
C THR A 411 -7.50 16.68 -36.57
N ALA A 412 -7.22 17.06 -35.32
CA ALA A 412 -6.86 16.11 -34.27
C ALA A 412 -8.12 15.31 -33.92
N SER A 413 -8.32 14.18 -34.61
CA SER A 413 -9.40 13.25 -34.29
C SER A 413 -9.24 12.81 -32.84
N GLU A 414 -10.13 13.30 -31.98
CA GLU A 414 -10.34 12.76 -30.64
C GLU A 414 -10.56 11.25 -30.78
N SER A 415 -9.64 10.45 -30.24
CA SER A 415 -9.74 9.00 -30.29
C SER A 415 -9.85 8.46 -28.87
N TRP A 416 -10.78 7.53 -28.71
CA TRP A 416 -10.93 6.73 -27.50
C TRP A 416 -10.27 5.39 -27.75
N ASP A 417 -9.24 5.06 -26.97
CA ASP A 417 -8.58 3.75 -27.00
C ASP A 417 -8.74 3.01 -25.67
N VAL A 418 -8.89 1.69 -25.72
CA VAL A 418 -8.83 0.86 -24.50
C VAL A 418 -7.37 0.62 -24.19
N GLY A 419 -6.86 1.29 -23.16
CA GLY A 419 -5.49 1.13 -22.67
C GLY A 419 -5.47 0.56 -21.26
N ARG A 420 -4.30 0.06 -20.83
CA ARG A 420 -4.07 -0.18 -19.39
C ARG A 420 -4.20 1.12 -18.62
N GLN A 421 -4.54 1.13 -17.34
CA GLN A 421 -4.59 2.38 -16.58
C GLN A 421 -3.22 3.08 -16.58
N PRO A 422 -3.11 4.36 -17.00
CA PRO A 422 -1.85 5.09 -16.95
C PRO A 422 -1.45 5.36 -15.49
N GLY A 423 -0.15 5.50 -15.24
CA GLY A 423 0.40 5.87 -13.92
C GLY A 423 0.45 4.77 -12.86
N VAL A 424 -0.35 3.70 -12.96
CA VAL A 424 -0.35 2.61 -11.96
C VAL A 424 0.84 1.68 -12.21
N SER A 425 1.77 1.47 -11.27
CA SER A 425 2.86 0.48 -11.44
C SER A 425 2.38 -0.95 -11.14
N GLU A 426 2.86 -1.94 -11.89
CA GLU A 426 2.69 -3.37 -11.57
C GLU A 426 3.96 -3.97 -10.94
N ARG A 427 4.96 -3.14 -10.66
CA ARG A 427 6.24 -3.61 -10.10
C ARG A 427 6.06 -4.02 -8.65
N TRP A 428 6.69 -5.14 -8.31
CA TRP A 428 6.78 -5.66 -6.94
C TRP A 428 8.03 -5.10 -6.27
N ASP A 429 7.97 -3.81 -5.95
CA ASP A 429 9.03 -3.07 -5.27
C ASP A 429 8.43 -2.06 -4.27
N LEU A 430 9.28 -1.50 -3.42
CA LEU A 430 8.91 -0.43 -2.51
C LEU A 430 8.98 0.95 -3.18
N LEU A 431 8.82 1.03 -4.50
CA LEU A 431 8.50 2.29 -5.19
C LEU A 431 7.02 2.30 -5.63
N ASN A 432 6.32 1.19 -5.45
CA ASN A 432 4.91 1.03 -5.77
C ASN A 432 4.04 1.32 -4.55
N GLN A 433 3.11 2.27 -4.67
CA GLN A 433 2.16 2.66 -3.61
C GLN A 433 0.78 1.98 -3.76
N HIS A 434 0.69 0.89 -4.53
CA HIS A 434 -0.57 0.19 -4.81
C HIS A 434 -0.64 -1.20 -4.19
N TRP A 435 0.00 -1.42 -3.05
CA TRP A 435 -0.16 -2.67 -2.30
C TRP A 435 -1.58 -2.77 -1.74
N VAL A 436 -2.22 -3.92 -1.97
CA VAL A 436 -3.57 -4.23 -1.52
C VAL A 436 -3.62 -5.62 -0.88
N ALA A 437 -4.62 -5.86 -0.04
CA ALA A 437 -4.87 -7.15 0.59
C ALA A 437 -6.16 -7.77 0.06
N GLN A 438 -6.18 -9.09 -0.09
CA GLN A 438 -7.36 -9.86 -0.49
C GLN A 438 -7.40 -11.20 0.24
N LEU A 439 -8.60 -11.65 0.63
CA LEU A 439 -8.81 -13.01 1.09
C LEU A 439 -8.63 -13.99 -0.06
N VAL A 440 -7.86 -15.04 0.17
CA VAL A 440 -7.56 -16.09 -0.81
C VAL A 440 -7.96 -17.45 -0.26
N PRO A 441 -8.20 -18.46 -1.13
CA PRO A 441 -8.43 -19.81 -0.66
C PRO A 441 -7.30 -20.27 0.27
N ALA A 442 -7.68 -20.88 1.39
CA ALA A 442 -6.75 -21.24 2.44
C ALA A 442 -6.01 -22.55 2.10
N THR A 443 -5.03 -22.47 1.22
CA THR A 443 -4.28 -23.60 0.68
C THR A 443 -2.87 -23.75 1.26
N ASN A 444 -2.47 -22.87 2.20
CA ASN A 444 -1.12 -22.85 2.72
C ASN A 444 -0.80 -24.12 3.54
N ALA A 445 0.35 -24.75 3.27
CA ALA A 445 0.75 -26.01 3.90
C ALA A 445 0.97 -25.93 5.42
N TRP A 446 1.14 -24.73 5.99
CA TRP A 446 1.39 -24.53 7.42
C TRP A 446 0.12 -24.39 8.26
N ILE A 447 -1.07 -24.32 7.64
CA ILE A 447 -2.35 -24.21 8.35
C ILE A 447 -2.52 -25.30 9.43
N PRO A 448 -2.26 -26.61 9.19
CA PRO A 448 -2.37 -27.62 10.25
C PRO A 448 -1.54 -27.29 11.49
N LEU A 449 -0.30 -26.80 11.29
CA LEU A 449 0.60 -26.45 12.38
C LEU A 449 0.14 -25.17 13.11
N ILE A 450 -0.34 -24.18 12.36
CA ILE A 450 -0.92 -22.93 12.88
C ILE A 450 -2.13 -23.22 13.78
N LEU A 451 -3.05 -24.08 13.36
CA LEU A 451 -4.26 -24.40 14.11
C LEU A 451 -3.98 -25.16 15.42
N GLN A 452 -2.80 -25.76 15.54
CA GLN A 452 -2.34 -26.42 16.77
C GLN A 452 -1.62 -25.46 17.73
N GLN A 453 -1.37 -24.21 17.32
CA GLN A 453 -0.77 -23.22 18.21
C GLN A 453 -1.84 -22.50 19.03
N PRO A 454 -1.64 -22.35 20.36
CA PRO A 454 -2.47 -21.46 21.14
C PRO A 454 -2.27 -20.00 20.71
N PRO A 455 -3.24 -19.11 20.95
CA PRO A 455 -3.06 -17.69 20.66
C PRO A 455 -1.95 -17.11 21.54
N GLN A 456 -0.84 -16.70 20.92
CA GLN A 456 0.34 -16.12 21.58
C GLN A 456 0.34 -14.59 21.46
N VAL A 457 -0.74 -13.94 21.90
CA VAL A 457 -0.91 -12.47 21.80
C VAL A 457 -0.89 -11.86 23.20
N PRO A 458 -0.23 -10.70 23.42
CA PRO A 458 -0.22 -10.02 24.70
C PRO A 458 -1.64 -9.79 25.26
N GLY A 459 -1.83 -10.04 26.56
CA GLY A 459 -3.11 -9.85 27.25
C GLY A 459 -4.15 -10.97 27.05
N VAL A 460 -3.86 -11.98 26.22
CA VAL A 460 -4.76 -13.12 26.00
C VAL A 460 -4.27 -14.33 26.79
N ASN A 461 -5.13 -14.89 27.66
CA ASN A 461 -4.82 -16.16 28.33
C ASN A 461 -4.97 -17.32 27.34
N ALA A 462 -3.85 -17.82 26.81
CA ALA A 462 -3.80 -18.95 25.89
C ALA A 462 -4.54 -20.21 26.39
N GLN A 463 -4.54 -20.46 27.71
CA GLN A 463 -5.10 -21.68 28.30
C GLN A 463 -6.63 -21.73 28.28
N GLN A 464 -7.31 -20.60 28.01
CA GLN A 464 -8.76 -20.57 27.97
C GLN A 464 -9.33 -21.28 26.73
N TYR A 465 -8.58 -21.30 25.62
CA TYR A 465 -9.06 -21.83 24.35
C TYR A 465 -8.68 -23.30 24.20
N GLN A 466 -9.69 -24.13 23.93
CA GLN A 466 -9.48 -25.53 23.61
C GLN A 466 -9.08 -25.67 22.14
N LEU A 467 -7.85 -26.11 21.90
CA LEU A 467 -7.33 -26.33 20.56
C LEU A 467 -7.88 -27.64 19.95
N PRO A 468 -8.06 -27.69 18.62
CA PRO A 468 -8.45 -28.91 17.94
C PRO A 468 -7.35 -29.98 18.09
N GLN A 469 -7.72 -31.21 18.46
CA GLN A 469 -6.82 -32.38 18.40
C GLN A 469 -6.70 -32.85 16.94
N VAL A 470 -6.12 -32.03 16.08
CA VAL A 470 -6.13 -32.23 14.63
C VAL A 470 -4.75 -32.63 14.16
N ALA A 471 -4.49 -33.94 14.13
CA ALA A 471 -3.49 -34.53 13.23
C ALA A 471 -4.17 -34.91 11.89
N LEU A 472 -5.06 -34.06 11.40
CA LEU A 472 -5.86 -34.39 10.21
C LEU A 472 -5.12 -33.93 8.94
N PRO A 473 -5.17 -34.74 7.86
CA PRO A 473 -4.66 -34.33 6.55
C PRO A 473 -5.45 -33.13 5.99
N MET A 474 -4.84 -32.39 5.06
CA MET A 474 -5.38 -31.11 4.56
C MET A 474 -6.80 -31.22 3.96
N ASP A 475 -7.15 -32.36 3.37
CA ASP A 475 -8.49 -32.66 2.85
C ASP A 475 -9.57 -32.66 3.95
N GLN A 476 -9.20 -32.96 5.19
CA GLN A 476 -10.11 -32.93 6.34
C GLN A 476 -10.14 -31.56 7.02
N ILE A 477 -9.10 -30.75 6.87
CA ILE A 477 -9.06 -29.37 7.39
C ILE A 477 -10.09 -28.49 6.70
N LEU A 478 -10.40 -28.74 5.43
CA LEU A 478 -11.50 -28.06 4.73
C LEU A 478 -12.86 -28.26 5.41
N ARG A 479 -13.06 -29.34 6.19
CA ARG A 479 -14.29 -29.53 6.97
C ARG A 479 -14.41 -28.59 8.17
N ILE A 480 -13.32 -27.91 8.54
CA ILE A 480 -13.28 -26.90 9.61
C ILE A 480 -13.71 -25.55 9.07
N ASN A 481 -13.56 -25.28 7.77
CA ASN A 481 -13.98 -24.03 7.14
C ASN A 481 -15.35 -24.21 6.46
N THR A 482 -16.06 -23.10 6.24
CA THR A 482 -17.27 -23.07 5.40
C THR A 482 -16.97 -22.73 3.94
N HIS A 483 -15.73 -22.31 3.64
CA HIS A 483 -15.26 -21.97 2.29
C HIS A 483 -14.74 -23.16 1.49
#